data_AF-A0A399WN81-F1
#
_entry.id   AF-A0A399WN81-F1
#
_cell.length_a   1.000
_cell.length_b   1.000
_cell.length_c   1.000
_cell.angle_alpha   90.00
_cell.angle_beta   90.00
_cell.angle_gamma   90.00
#
_symmetry.space_group_name_H-M   'P 1'
#
loop_
_entity.id
_entity.type
_entity.pdbx_description
1 polymer ?
#
loop_
_entity_poly.entity_id
_entity_poly.type
_entity_poly.pdbx_seq_one_letter_code
_entity_poly.pdbx_strand_id
1 'polypeptide(L)'
;MNCEECRSAISPFLDNELEPALADTVRGHLALCQECAAVCEDIASIFEVCRTDGEDLLTPPNSPALWRRISNVIESEIKPPPPVEPEQPTKRFWRFSLPQLATGFALIAVVSSLFTVIGIRVYSRPEASTAGLRSSSEETTMEKVLGKLGLISTPQQARDRHFAEQQKAIDYWNARVALRRAEWDQKTREAFDRNMRVIDQSVAQYTNILKQDPEDDLSAEMLDSVLTDKMNLLRDFSDL
;
A
#
# COMPACT_ATOMS: atom_id res chain seq x y z
N MET A 1 6.49 -26.85 40.97
CA MET A 1 7.09 -25.96 39.96
C MET A 1 8.25 -25.20 40.58
N ASN A 2 9.39 -25.15 39.88
CA ASN A 2 10.55 -24.35 40.28
C ASN A 2 10.46 -22.91 39.71
N CYS A 3 11.37 -22.02 40.13
CA CYS A 3 11.33 -20.62 39.72
C CYS A 3 11.60 -20.42 38.22
N GLU A 4 12.43 -21.26 37.59
CA GLU A 4 12.75 -21.18 36.15
C GLU A 4 11.54 -21.57 35.29
N GLU A 5 10.87 -22.67 35.63
CA GLU A 5 9.60 -23.09 35.03
C GLU A 5 8.54 -22.01 35.19
N CYS A 6 8.41 -21.43 36.38
CA CYS A 6 7.46 -20.34 36.63
C CYS A 6 7.76 -19.13 35.75
N ARG A 7 9.02 -18.68 35.67
CA ARG A 7 9.42 -17.53 34.85
C ARG A 7 9.09 -17.73 33.37
N SER A 8 9.34 -18.92 32.83
CA SER A 8 8.98 -19.24 31.44
C SER A 8 7.46 -19.25 31.19
N ALA A 9 6.68 -19.56 32.24
CA ALA A 9 5.23 -19.65 32.16
C ALA A 9 4.50 -18.32 32.44
N ILE A 10 5.18 -17.27 32.93
CA ILE A 10 4.54 -15.99 33.29
C ILE A 10 3.93 -15.28 32.06
N SER A 11 4.66 -15.18 30.93
CA SER A 11 4.11 -14.52 29.72
C SER A 11 2.85 -15.22 29.20
N PRO A 12 2.88 -16.54 28.88
CA PRO A 12 1.67 -17.21 28.40
C PRO A 12 0.56 -17.31 29.47
N PHE A 13 0.89 -17.12 30.75
CA PHE A 13 -0.10 -17.00 31.83
C PHE A 13 -0.83 -15.65 31.78
N LEU A 14 -0.10 -14.54 31.55
CA LEU A 14 -0.69 -13.21 31.38
C LEU A 14 -1.52 -13.10 30.09
N ASP A 15 -1.10 -13.80 29.03
CA ASP A 15 -1.80 -13.85 27.74
C ASP A 15 -3.05 -14.79 27.75
N ASN A 16 -3.33 -15.48 28.86
CA ASN A 16 -4.37 -16.51 28.99
C ASN A 16 -4.24 -17.70 28.02
N GLU A 17 -3.00 -18.03 27.61
CA GLU A 17 -2.70 -19.16 26.72
C GLU A 17 -2.38 -20.46 27.48
N LEU A 18 -2.28 -20.40 28.81
CA LEU A 18 -2.02 -21.56 29.66
C LEU A 18 -3.24 -22.47 29.83
N GLU A 19 -3.00 -23.78 29.85
CA GLU A 19 -4.00 -24.75 30.30
C GLU A 19 -4.40 -24.49 31.77
N PRO A 20 -5.69 -24.57 32.14
CA PRO A 20 -6.17 -24.18 33.47
C PRO A 20 -5.45 -24.87 34.65
N ALA A 21 -5.06 -26.14 34.49
CA ALA A 21 -4.30 -26.87 35.52
C ALA A 21 -2.89 -26.30 35.75
N LEU A 22 -2.23 -25.86 34.67
CA LEU A 22 -0.90 -25.23 34.75
C LEU A 22 -1.03 -23.80 35.33
N ALA A 23 -2.08 -23.07 34.96
CA ALA A 23 -2.36 -21.74 35.47
C ALA A 23 -2.60 -21.72 37.00
N ASP A 24 -3.29 -22.74 37.53
CA ASP A 24 -3.47 -22.91 38.98
C ASP A 24 -2.14 -23.17 39.69
N THR A 25 -1.25 -23.94 39.06
CA THR A 25 0.09 -24.21 39.57
C THR A 25 0.96 -22.94 39.60
N VAL A 26 0.87 -22.10 38.57
CA VAL A 26 1.53 -20.78 38.52
C VAL A 26 0.98 -19.86 39.59
N ARG A 27 -0.35 -19.75 39.74
CA ARG A 27 -0.96 -18.96 40.83
C ARG A 27 -0.52 -19.41 42.22
N GLY A 28 -0.43 -20.73 42.45
CA GLY A 28 0.09 -21.28 43.70
C GLY A 28 1.54 -20.91 43.95
N HIS A 29 2.39 -20.89 42.92
CA HIS A 29 3.79 -20.50 43.04
C HIS A 29 3.96 -18.99 43.28
N LEU A 30 3.23 -18.15 42.56
CA LEU A 30 3.27 -16.68 42.72
C LEU A 30 2.84 -16.25 44.13
N ALA A 31 1.90 -16.97 44.76
CA ALA A 31 1.48 -16.70 46.14
C ALA A 31 2.59 -16.98 47.18
N LEU A 32 3.58 -17.81 46.85
CA LEU A 32 4.62 -18.27 47.78
C LEU A 32 6.01 -17.69 47.46
N CYS A 33 6.26 -17.30 46.21
CA CYS A 33 7.56 -16.84 45.72
C CYS A 33 7.53 -15.35 45.36
N GLN A 34 8.07 -14.52 46.24
CA GLN A 34 8.07 -13.06 46.07
C GLN A 34 8.86 -12.61 44.83
N GLU A 35 9.94 -13.31 44.47
CA GLU A 35 10.72 -12.98 43.28
C GLU A 35 9.94 -13.18 41.98
N CYS A 36 9.18 -14.27 41.88
CA CYS A 36 8.35 -14.53 40.70
C CYS A 36 7.11 -13.63 40.67
N ALA A 37 6.55 -13.29 41.84
CA ALA A 37 5.47 -12.31 41.96
C ALA A 37 5.91 -10.92 41.46
N ALA A 38 7.09 -10.45 41.86
CA ALA A 38 7.63 -9.17 41.42
C ALA A 38 7.80 -9.10 39.88
N VAL A 39 8.35 -10.15 39.26
CA VAL A 39 8.47 -10.22 37.80
C VAL A 39 7.10 -10.20 37.11
N CYS A 40 6.12 -10.90 37.67
CA CYS A 40 4.75 -10.90 37.14
C CYS A 40 4.10 -9.51 37.24
N GLU A 41 4.30 -8.80 38.36
CA GLU A 41 3.82 -7.44 38.58
C GLU A 41 4.50 -6.44 37.63
N ASP A 42 5.81 -6.55 37.44
CA ASP A 42 6.57 -5.70 36.52
C ASP A 42 6.02 -5.81 35.09
N ILE A 43 5.80 -7.04 34.59
CA ILE A 43 5.24 -7.25 33.26
C ILE A 43 3.79 -6.76 33.18
N ALA A 44 2.97 -7.01 34.20
CA ALA A 44 1.59 -6.52 34.25
C ALA A 44 1.51 -4.98 34.24
N SER A 45 2.47 -4.29 34.87
CA SER A 45 2.54 -2.83 34.86
C SER A 45 2.78 -2.26 33.45
N ILE A 46 3.57 -2.96 32.63
CA ILE A 46 3.81 -2.58 31.23
C ILE A 46 2.50 -2.69 30.42
N PHE A 47 1.75 -3.78 30.61
CA PHE A 47 0.45 -3.94 29.97
C PHE A 47 -0.55 -2.87 30.40
N GLU A 48 -0.55 -2.49 31.67
CA GLU A 48 -1.42 -1.43 32.18
C GLU A 48 -1.12 -0.09 31.51
N VAL A 49 0.15 0.31 31.43
CA VAL A 49 0.58 1.53 30.72
C VAL A 49 0.16 1.48 29.25
N CYS A 50 0.41 0.37 28.56
CA CYS A 50 0.01 0.20 27.16
C CYS A 50 -1.50 0.27 26.96
N ARG A 51 -2.30 -0.19 27.93
CA ARG A 51 -3.76 -0.13 27.87
C ARG A 51 -4.28 1.28 28.10
N THR A 52 -3.72 1.99 29.08
CA THR A 52 -4.12 3.36 29.43
C THR A 52 -3.70 4.37 28.36
N ASP A 53 -2.48 4.26 27.83
CA ASP A 53 -1.98 5.14 26.77
C ASP A 53 -2.46 4.68 25.37
N GLY A 54 -2.82 3.41 25.23
CA GLY A 54 -3.28 2.81 23.99
C GLY A 54 -4.68 3.27 23.56
N GLU A 55 -5.59 3.63 24.47
CA GLU A 55 -6.95 4.05 24.08
C GLU A 55 -6.97 5.33 23.24
N ASP A 56 -6.06 6.28 23.51
CA ASP A 56 -5.93 7.52 22.74
C ASP A 56 -5.09 7.37 21.46
N LEU A 57 -4.29 6.31 21.35
CA LEU A 57 -3.48 5.99 20.16
C LEU A 57 -4.18 5.01 19.19
N LEU A 58 -5.04 4.13 19.69
CA LEU A 58 -5.72 3.07 18.93
C LEU A 58 -7.11 3.45 18.44
N THR A 59 -7.65 4.61 18.84
CA THR A 59 -8.84 5.15 18.19
C THR A 59 -8.40 5.98 16.98
N PRO A 60 -8.36 5.39 15.76
CA PRO A 60 -8.12 6.18 14.58
C PRO A 60 -9.20 7.27 14.51
N PRO A 61 -8.84 8.49 14.10
CA PRO A 61 -9.84 9.51 13.90
C PRO A 61 -10.88 8.99 12.92
N ASN A 62 -12.15 9.15 13.28
CA ASN A 62 -13.29 8.65 12.50
C ASN A 62 -13.42 7.12 12.43
N SER A 63 -13.31 6.45 13.58
CA SER A 63 -13.67 5.02 13.72
C SER A 63 -15.04 4.64 13.11
N PRO A 64 -16.09 5.49 13.12
CA PRO A 64 -17.37 5.15 12.49
C PRO A 64 -17.29 5.08 10.95
N ALA A 65 -16.54 5.96 10.28
CA ALA A 65 -16.41 5.91 8.83
C ALA A 65 -15.51 4.76 8.37
N LEU A 66 -14.42 4.49 9.10
CA LEU A 66 -13.58 3.32 8.85
C LEU A 66 -14.40 2.03 8.99
N TRP A 67 -15.21 1.91 10.04
CA TRP A 67 -16.08 0.75 10.22
C TRP A 67 -17.11 0.61 9.10
N ARG A 68 -17.74 1.72 8.66
CA ARG A 68 -18.64 1.70 7.50
C ARG A 68 -17.93 1.23 6.23
N ARG A 69 -16.70 1.68 6.00
CA ARG A 69 -15.91 1.26 4.84
C ARG A 69 -15.57 -0.23 4.90
N ILE A 70 -15.14 -0.73 6.05
CA ILE A 70 -14.87 -2.16 6.28
C ILE A 70 -16.15 -2.98 6.05
N SER A 71 -17.28 -2.57 6.62
CA SER A 71 -18.57 -3.24 6.44
C SER A 71 -18.97 -3.31 4.97
N ASN A 72 -18.86 -2.19 4.24
CA ASN A 72 -19.19 -2.15 2.82
C ASN A 72 -18.28 -3.06 1.98
N VAL A 73 -16.98 -3.15 2.30
CA VAL A 73 -16.05 -4.06 1.61
C VAL A 73 -16.45 -5.51 1.87
N ILE A 74 -16.67 -5.88 3.12
CA ILE A 74 -17.09 -7.24 3.51
C ILE A 74 -18.42 -7.61 2.84
N GLU A 75 -19.43 -6.73 2.89
CA GLU A 75 -20.72 -6.95 2.25
C GLU A 75 -20.61 -7.05 0.72
N SER A 76 -19.67 -6.34 0.10
CA SER A 76 -19.42 -6.43 -1.34
C SER A 76 -18.66 -7.69 -1.76
N GLU A 77 -17.80 -8.22 -0.89
CA GLU A 77 -17.07 -9.49 -1.10
C GLU A 77 -17.96 -10.71 -0.86
N ILE A 78 -18.94 -10.60 0.06
CA ILE A 78 -20.01 -11.59 0.23
C ILE A 78 -20.99 -11.43 -0.94
N LYS A 79 -20.55 -11.86 -2.12
CA LYS A 79 -21.39 -11.89 -3.31
C LYS A 79 -22.51 -12.91 -3.07
N PRO A 80 -23.80 -12.50 -3.04
CA PRO A 80 -24.88 -13.48 -3.06
C PRO A 80 -24.73 -14.35 -4.32
N PRO A 81 -25.06 -15.65 -4.25
CA PRO A 81 -25.02 -16.50 -5.44
C PRO A 81 -25.84 -15.81 -6.53
N PRO A 82 -25.29 -15.68 -7.76
CA PRO A 82 -25.97 -14.96 -8.82
C PRO A 82 -27.38 -15.55 -8.99
N PRO A 83 -28.43 -14.71 -9.04
CA PRO A 83 -29.74 -15.19 -9.44
C PRO A 83 -29.58 -15.91 -10.78
N VAL A 84 -30.14 -17.11 -10.90
CA VAL A 84 -30.22 -17.83 -12.17
C VAL A 84 -31.17 -17.05 -13.07
N GLU A 85 -30.62 -16.08 -13.81
CA GLU A 85 -31.39 -15.33 -14.80
C GLU A 85 -31.73 -16.26 -15.97
N PRO A 86 -33.01 -16.32 -16.40
CA PRO A 86 -33.38 -17.06 -17.59
C PRO A 86 -32.77 -16.39 -18.83
N GLU A 87 -32.13 -17.20 -19.67
CA GLU A 87 -31.49 -16.81 -20.93
C GLU A 87 -32.42 -15.93 -21.78
N GLN A 88 -32.07 -14.65 -21.94
CA GLN A 88 -32.70 -13.80 -22.94
C GLN A 88 -32.03 -14.02 -24.31
N PRO A 89 -32.81 -14.21 -25.38
CA PRO A 89 -32.27 -14.47 -26.71
C PRO A 89 -31.55 -13.23 -27.25
N THR A 90 -30.28 -13.41 -27.60
CA THR A 90 -29.45 -12.42 -28.27
C THR A 90 -30.08 -11.96 -29.58
N LYS A 91 -30.64 -10.76 -29.60
CA LYS A 91 -30.92 -10.03 -30.85
C LYS A 91 -30.38 -8.62 -30.77
N ARG A 92 -29.16 -8.44 -31.27
CA ARG A 92 -28.73 -7.15 -31.81
C ARG A 92 -27.91 -7.39 -33.07
N PHE A 93 -28.62 -7.28 -34.20
CA PHE A 93 -28.10 -7.33 -35.55
C PHE A 93 -27.11 -6.18 -35.77
N TRP A 94 -25.83 -6.49 -35.85
CA TRP A 94 -24.82 -5.60 -36.42
C TRP A 94 -24.95 -5.61 -37.94
N ARG A 95 -25.50 -4.53 -38.50
CA ARG A 95 -25.43 -4.24 -39.94
C ARG A 95 -24.17 -3.44 -40.20
N PHE A 96 -23.05 -4.12 -40.46
CA PHE A 96 -21.92 -3.48 -41.11
C PHE A 96 -22.08 -3.50 -42.62
N SER A 97 -21.89 -2.34 -43.24
CA SER A 97 -21.86 -2.22 -44.68
C SER A 97 -20.52 -2.74 -45.23
N LEU A 98 -20.59 -3.49 -46.33
CA LEU A 98 -19.48 -4.18 -46.97
C LEU A 98 -18.28 -3.32 -47.48
N PRO A 99 -18.33 -1.98 -47.66
CA PRO A 99 -17.13 -1.25 -48.09
C PRO A 99 -16.12 -0.94 -46.96
N GLN A 100 -16.44 -1.15 -45.68
CA GLN A 100 -15.52 -0.85 -44.56
C GLN A 100 -14.53 -1.98 -44.22
N LEU A 101 -14.72 -3.21 -44.71
CA LEU A 101 -13.81 -4.33 -44.44
C LEU A 101 -12.59 -4.38 -45.38
N ALA A 102 -12.66 -3.77 -46.57
CA ALA A 102 -11.55 -3.85 -47.54
C ALA A 102 -10.32 -3.01 -47.12
N THR A 103 -10.53 -1.89 -46.42
CA THR A 103 -9.44 -0.98 -46.00
C THR A 103 -8.67 -1.53 -44.79
N GLY A 104 -9.34 -2.29 -43.91
CA GLY A 104 -8.71 -2.90 -42.73
C GLY A 104 -7.70 -4.00 -43.08
N PHE A 105 -8.03 -4.86 -44.06
CA PHE A 105 -7.12 -5.91 -44.51
C PHE A 105 -5.84 -5.37 -45.15
N ALA A 106 -5.92 -4.25 -45.88
CA ALA A 106 -4.75 -3.63 -46.49
C ALA A 106 -3.76 -3.08 -45.44
N LEU A 107 -4.25 -2.44 -44.37
CA LEU A 107 -3.41 -1.94 -43.28
C LEU A 107 -2.74 -3.06 -42.50
N ILE A 108 -3.47 -4.14 -42.18
CA ILE A 108 -2.91 -5.30 -41.47
C ILE A 108 -1.83 -5.99 -42.32
N ALA A 109 -2.04 -6.12 -43.63
CA ALA A 109 -1.04 -6.70 -44.53
C ALA A 109 0.26 -5.88 -44.60
N VAL A 110 0.16 -4.55 -44.64
CA VAL A 110 1.33 -3.66 -44.64
C VAL A 110 2.10 -3.77 -43.34
N VAL A 111 1.43 -3.69 -42.19
CA VAL A 111 2.07 -3.78 -40.85
C VAL A 111 2.71 -5.16 -40.64
N SER A 112 2.04 -6.24 -41.04
CA SER A 112 2.57 -7.61 -40.95
C SER A 112 3.84 -7.79 -41.81
N SER A 113 3.85 -7.24 -43.04
CA SER A 113 5.03 -7.28 -43.90
C SER A 113 6.20 -6.48 -43.31
N LEU A 114 5.91 -5.34 -42.67
CA LEU A 114 6.94 -4.50 -42.05
C LEU A 114 7.59 -5.23 -40.86
N PHE A 115 6.78 -5.87 -40.02
CA PHE A 115 7.27 -6.69 -38.90
C PHE A 115 8.11 -7.87 -39.37
N THR A 116 7.72 -8.52 -40.47
CA THR A 116 8.46 -9.66 -41.04
C THR A 116 9.83 -9.22 -41.56
N VAL A 117 9.91 -8.07 -42.25
CA VAL A 117 11.17 -7.51 -42.77
C VAL A 117 12.11 -7.07 -41.64
N ILE A 118 11.57 -6.47 -40.57
CA ILE A 118 12.34 -6.07 -39.39
C ILE A 118 12.84 -7.31 -38.62
N GLY A 119 11.99 -8.32 -38.43
CA GLY A 119 12.36 -9.57 -37.78
C GLY A 119 13.48 -10.32 -38.50
N ILE A 120 13.41 -10.41 -39.84
CA ILE A 120 14.46 -11.06 -40.64
C ILE A 120 15.78 -10.28 -40.56
N ARG A 121 15.77 -8.94 -40.57
CA ARG A 121 17.00 -8.14 -40.43
C ARG A 121 17.64 -8.24 -39.05
N VAL A 122 16.85 -8.36 -37.99
CA VAL A 122 17.34 -8.51 -36.62
C VAL A 122 17.89 -9.93 -36.38
N TYR A 123 17.27 -10.95 -36.98
CA TYR A 123 17.71 -12.34 -36.84
C TYR A 123 18.93 -12.71 -37.69
N SER A 124 19.22 -11.96 -38.75
CA SER A 124 20.35 -12.23 -39.68
C SER A 124 21.72 -11.74 -39.19
N ARG A 125 21.86 -11.34 -37.92
CA ARG A 125 23.18 -11.10 -37.30
C ARG A 125 23.61 -12.36 -36.54
N PRO A 126 24.61 -13.12 -37.02
CA PRO A 126 25.08 -14.29 -36.29
C PRO A 126 26.06 -13.88 -35.17
N GLU A 127 25.74 -14.41 -33.98
CA GLU A 127 26.57 -14.76 -32.81
C GLU A 127 27.31 -13.69 -32.00
N ALA A 128 26.95 -13.58 -30.71
CA ALA A 128 27.68 -14.29 -29.65
C ALA A 128 26.87 -14.34 -28.32
N SER A 129 26.78 -15.56 -27.76
CA SER A 129 26.58 -15.92 -26.34
C SER A 129 25.29 -15.53 -25.61
N THR A 130 24.47 -16.56 -25.40
CA THR A 130 23.61 -16.76 -24.22
C THR A 130 24.43 -17.02 -22.96
N ALA A 131 24.30 -16.17 -21.94
CA ALA A 131 24.41 -16.53 -20.53
C ALA A 131 23.93 -15.38 -19.64
N GLY A 132 22.95 -15.65 -18.77
CA GLY A 132 22.68 -14.82 -17.59
C GLY A 132 21.23 -14.33 -17.45
N LEU A 133 20.40 -15.12 -16.76
CA LEU A 133 19.30 -14.59 -15.98
C LEU A 133 19.85 -13.57 -14.98
N ARG A 134 19.64 -12.28 -15.27
CA ARG A 134 19.41 -11.19 -14.32
C ARG A 134 18.81 -10.06 -15.14
N SER A 135 17.49 -9.91 -15.04
CA SER A 135 16.80 -8.69 -15.44
C SER A 135 17.18 -7.59 -14.46
N SER A 136 18.40 -7.07 -14.58
CA SER A 136 18.71 -5.71 -14.17
C SER A 136 18.71 -4.91 -15.46
N SER A 137 17.76 -3.98 -15.55
CA SER A 137 17.64 -3.01 -16.62
C SER A 137 18.83 -2.05 -16.53
N GLU A 138 20.02 -2.49 -16.94
CA GLU A 138 21.10 -1.56 -17.24
C GLU A 138 20.69 -0.80 -18.51
N GLU A 139 20.22 0.43 -18.32
CA GLU A 139 19.91 1.37 -19.40
C GLU A 139 21.02 1.32 -20.45
N THR A 140 20.65 0.97 -21.68
CA THR A 140 21.62 0.94 -22.75
C THR A 140 22.16 2.36 -22.93
N THR A 141 23.45 2.50 -23.25
CA THR A 141 24.04 3.83 -23.51
C THR A 141 23.29 4.62 -24.59
N MET A 142 22.53 3.95 -25.45
CA MET A 142 21.58 4.57 -26.36
C MET A 142 20.38 5.23 -25.66
N GLU A 143 19.77 4.61 -24.65
CA GLU A 143 18.65 5.20 -23.90
C GLU A 143 19.07 6.45 -23.12
N LYS A 144 20.26 6.45 -22.49
CA LYS A 144 20.80 7.65 -21.83
C LYS A 144 21.00 8.81 -22.82
N VAL A 145 21.50 8.53 -24.02
CA VAL A 145 21.72 9.55 -25.05
C VAL A 145 20.39 10.03 -25.65
N LEU A 146 19.44 9.13 -25.91
CA LEU A 146 18.11 9.47 -26.41
C LEU A 146 17.28 10.25 -25.39
N GLY A 147 17.39 9.92 -24.10
CA GLY A 147 16.79 10.66 -22.99
C GLY A 147 17.38 12.06 -22.85
N LYS A 148 18.70 12.20 -22.98
CA LYS A 148 19.39 13.51 -22.96
C LYS A 148 19.02 14.40 -24.15
N LEU A 149 18.64 13.80 -25.28
CA LEU A 149 18.12 14.50 -26.47
C LEU A 149 16.61 14.77 -26.41
N GLY A 150 15.91 14.33 -25.34
CA GLY A 150 14.47 14.52 -25.18
C GLY A 150 13.60 13.68 -26.14
N LEU A 151 14.18 12.63 -26.75
CA LEU A 151 13.50 11.77 -27.72
C LEU A 151 12.75 10.62 -27.05
N ILE A 152 13.08 10.31 -25.80
CA ILE A 152 12.36 9.39 -24.92
C ILE A 152 12.27 10.01 -23.52
N SER A 153 11.17 9.77 -22.80
CA SER A 153 11.08 10.13 -21.38
C SER A 153 11.96 9.18 -20.58
N THR A 154 12.93 9.72 -19.85
CA THR A 154 13.71 8.90 -18.91
C THR A 154 12.79 8.34 -17.81
N PRO A 155 13.12 7.17 -17.23
CA PRO A 155 12.40 6.64 -16.07
C PRO A 155 12.24 7.68 -14.95
N GLN A 156 13.28 8.50 -14.72
CA GLN A 156 13.25 9.61 -13.76
C GLN A 156 12.18 10.65 -14.12
N GLN A 157 12.09 11.06 -15.38
CA GLN A 157 11.11 12.06 -15.81
C GLN A 157 9.67 11.53 -15.73
N ALA A 158 9.46 10.23 -15.92
CA ALA A 158 8.16 9.60 -15.69
C ALA A 158 7.78 9.61 -14.21
N ARG A 159 8.74 9.31 -13.31
CA ARG A 159 8.56 9.41 -11.85
C ARG A 159 8.25 10.83 -11.42
N ASP A 160 9.01 11.82 -11.89
CA ASP A 160 8.79 13.24 -11.56
C ASP A 160 7.38 13.70 -11.97
N ARG A 161 6.90 13.24 -13.14
CA ARG A 161 5.54 13.53 -13.60
C ARG A 161 4.49 12.91 -12.67
N HIS A 162 4.68 11.65 -12.29
CA HIS A 162 3.78 10.96 -11.36
C HIS A 162 3.71 11.67 -10.01
N PHE A 163 4.86 12.04 -9.44
CA PHE A 163 4.92 12.84 -8.21
C PHE A 163 4.22 14.18 -8.35
N ALA A 164 4.40 14.89 -9.47
CA ALA A 164 3.72 16.16 -9.73
C ALA A 164 2.19 16.01 -9.84
N GLU A 165 1.70 14.89 -10.37
CA GLU A 165 0.26 14.58 -10.45
C GLU A 165 -0.31 14.28 -9.07
N GLN A 166 0.37 13.45 -8.26
CA GLN A 166 -0.02 13.17 -6.88
C GLN A 166 -0.04 14.44 -6.02
N GLN A 167 0.94 15.32 -6.19
CA GLN A 167 1.00 16.58 -5.43
C GLN A 167 -0.21 17.46 -5.72
N LYS A 168 -0.67 17.55 -6.97
CA LYS A 168 -1.89 18.30 -7.31
C LYS A 168 -3.13 17.73 -6.65
N ALA A 169 -3.25 16.40 -6.57
CA ALA A 169 -4.35 15.75 -5.89
C ALA A 169 -4.31 16.03 -4.37
N ILE A 170 -3.12 15.98 -3.76
CA ILE A 170 -2.90 16.36 -2.36
C ILE A 170 -3.31 17.82 -2.11
N ASP A 171 -2.90 18.75 -2.98
CA ASP A 171 -3.25 20.16 -2.87
C ASP A 171 -4.77 20.39 -2.96
N TYR A 172 -5.44 19.68 -3.87
CA TYR A 172 -6.90 19.70 -3.99
C TYR A 172 -7.59 19.27 -2.69
N TRP A 173 -7.19 18.13 -2.10
CA TRP A 173 -7.81 17.65 -0.87
C TRP A 173 -7.46 18.51 0.34
N ASN A 174 -6.24 19.05 0.40
CA ASN A 174 -5.83 20.02 1.42
C ASN A 174 -6.74 21.25 1.44
N ALA A 175 -7.03 21.82 0.28
CA ALA A 175 -7.93 22.98 0.18
C ALA A 175 -9.32 22.63 0.72
N ARG A 176 -9.82 21.43 0.43
CA ARG A 176 -11.14 20.97 0.86
C ARG A 176 -11.20 20.71 2.38
N VAL A 177 -10.17 20.09 2.93
CA VAL A 177 -9.98 19.93 4.38
C VAL A 177 -9.95 21.30 5.07
N ALA A 178 -9.20 22.26 4.54
CA ALA A 178 -9.08 23.59 5.13
C ALA A 178 -10.43 24.32 5.26
N LEU A 179 -11.34 24.14 4.28
CA LEU A 179 -12.68 24.70 4.33
C LEU A 179 -13.54 24.10 5.45
N ARG A 180 -13.46 22.79 5.67
CA ARG A 180 -14.25 22.08 6.69
C ARG A 180 -13.64 22.10 8.08
N ARG A 181 -12.35 22.38 8.19
CA ARG A 181 -11.61 22.38 9.45
C ARG A 181 -12.21 23.30 10.52
N ALA A 182 -12.94 24.34 10.12
CA ALA A 182 -13.66 25.23 11.02
C ALA A 182 -14.84 24.54 11.75
N GLU A 183 -15.44 23.53 11.13
CA GLU A 183 -16.60 22.78 11.64
C GLU A 183 -16.19 21.64 12.59
N TRP A 184 -14.92 21.26 12.59
CA TRP A 184 -14.41 20.17 13.42
C TRP A 184 -14.27 20.56 14.88
N ASP A 185 -14.59 19.60 15.77
CA ASP A 185 -14.28 19.71 17.19
C ASP A 185 -12.76 19.66 17.45
N GLN A 186 -12.38 19.99 18.68
CA GLN A 186 -10.98 20.07 19.07
C GLN A 186 -10.27 18.71 18.94
N LYS A 187 -10.93 17.62 19.31
CA LYS A 187 -10.35 16.27 19.27
C LYS A 187 -10.03 15.85 17.84
N THR A 188 -10.92 16.15 16.90
CA THR A 188 -10.77 15.85 15.47
C THR A 188 -9.63 16.65 14.84
N ARG A 189 -9.54 17.95 15.17
CA ARG A 189 -8.42 18.80 14.71
C ARG A 189 -7.07 18.29 15.20
N GLU A 190 -6.98 17.96 16.48
CA GLU A 190 -5.74 17.44 17.05
C GLU A 190 -5.35 16.08 16.47
N ALA A 191 -6.30 15.18 16.26
CA ALA A 191 -6.04 13.89 15.63
C ALA A 191 -5.54 14.05 14.19
N PHE A 192 -6.15 14.96 13.40
CA PHE A 192 -5.66 15.30 12.07
C PHE A 192 -4.23 15.83 12.11
N ASP A 193 -3.94 16.79 12.99
CA ASP A 193 -2.63 17.44 13.07
C ASP A 193 -1.52 16.49 13.49
N ARG A 194 -1.81 15.56 14.42
CA ARG A 194 -0.87 14.51 14.81
C ARG A 194 -0.55 13.59 13.62
N ASN A 195 -1.57 13.07 12.95
CA ASN A 195 -1.39 12.16 11.82
C ASN A 195 -0.68 12.85 10.64
N MET A 196 -1.09 14.06 10.30
CA MET A 196 -0.48 14.82 9.21
C MET A 196 1.00 15.11 9.49
N ARG A 197 1.36 15.43 10.75
CA ARG A 197 2.76 15.67 11.13
C ARG A 197 3.65 14.45 10.90
N VAL A 198 3.18 13.26 11.26
CA VAL A 198 3.94 12.01 11.07
C VAL A 198 4.14 11.72 9.58
N ILE A 199 3.07 11.86 8.79
CA ILE A 199 3.12 11.66 7.34
C ILE A 199 4.06 12.69 6.68
N ASP A 200 3.94 13.97 7.02
CA ASP A 200 4.77 15.04 6.47
C ASP A 200 6.26 14.84 6.79
N GLN A 201 6.57 14.35 7.99
CA GLN A 201 7.95 14.00 8.37
C GLN A 201 8.50 12.88 7.49
N SER A 202 7.71 11.82 7.26
CA SER A 202 8.10 10.71 6.38
C SER A 202 8.28 11.16 4.93
N VAL A 203 7.37 11.98 4.39
CA VAL A 203 7.51 12.57 3.04
C VAL A 203 8.81 13.36 2.94
N ALA A 204 9.09 14.22 3.92
CA ALA A 204 10.31 15.03 3.93
C ALA A 204 11.57 14.17 3.99
N GLN A 205 11.56 13.10 4.78
CA GLN A 205 12.68 12.16 4.90
C GLN A 205 12.98 11.48 3.56
N TYR A 206 12.00 10.81 2.94
CA TYR A 206 12.21 10.09 1.68
C TYR A 206 12.53 11.05 0.52
N THR A 207 11.91 12.24 0.51
CA THR A 207 12.26 13.28 -0.47
C THR A 207 13.72 13.73 -0.33
N ASN A 208 14.25 13.82 0.89
CA ASN A 208 15.64 14.20 1.12
C ASN A 208 16.60 13.08 0.71
N ILE A 209 16.25 11.82 0.99
CA ILE A 209 17.03 10.65 0.53
C ILE A 209 17.12 10.66 -0.99
N LEU A 210 15.99 10.80 -1.69
CA LEU A 210 15.95 10.84 -3.16
C LEU A 210 16.65 12.06 -3.79
N LYS A 211 16.85 13.14 -3.04
CA LYS A 211 17.68 14.28 -3.50
C LYS A 211 19.17 13.94 -3.46
N GLN A 212 19.59 13.09 -2.52
CA GLN A 212 20.98 12.66 -2.36
C GLN A 212 21.30 11.48 -3.26
N ASP A 213 20.36 10.54 -3.37
CA ASP A 213 20.44 9.35 -4.21
C ASP A 213 19.16 9.20 -5.06
N PRO A 214 19.14 9.77 -6.28
CA PRO A 214 17.98 9.70 -7.16
C PRO A 214 17.64 8.30 -7.68
N GLU A 215 18.62 7.37 -7.65
CA GLU A 215 18.47 5.99 -8.15
C GLU A 215 18.04 5.00 -7.05
N ASP A 216 17.77 5.47 -5.82
CA ASP A 216 17.23 4.63 -4.75
C ASP A 216 15.74 4.29 -4.99
N ASP A 217 15.52 3.09 -5.54
CA ASP A 217 14.20 2.56 -5.84
C ASP A 217 13.35 2.29 -4.58
N LEU A 218 13.97 1.91 -3.45
CA LEU A 218 13.23 1.63 -2.22
C LEU A 218 12.65 2.92 -1.65
N SER A 219 13.47 3.97 -1.55
CA SER A 219 12.99 5.28 -1.09
C SER A 219 11.93 5.87 -2.01
N ALA A 220 11.97 5.54 -3.30
CA ALA A 220 10.95 5.92 -4.27
C ALA A 220 9.60 5.29 -3.96
N GLU A 221 9.59 3.97 -3.76
CA GLU A 221 8.38 3.21 -3.43
C GLU A 221 7.81 3.64 -2.07
N MET A 222 8.68 3.83 -1.07
CA MET A 222 8.27 4.31 0.25
C MET A 222 7.67 5.71 0.18
N LEU A 223 8.23 6.62 -0.63
CA LEU A 223 7.65 7.95 -0.84
C LEU A 223 6.26 7.85 -1.49
N ASP A 224 6.09 7.02 -2.50
CA ASP A 224 4.81 6.81 -3.18
C ASP A 224 3.73 6.28 -2.21
N SER A 225 4.09 5.30 -1.38
CA SER A 225 3.20 4.76 -0.35
C SER A 225 2.78 5.85 0.65
N VAL A 226 3.73 6.65 1.16
CA VAL A 226 3.42 7.70 2.14
C VAL A 226 2.57 8.83 1.51
N LEU A 227 2.80 9.18 0.24
CA LEU A 227 1.96 10.16 -0.47
C LEU A 227 0.54 9.64 -0.68
N THR A 228 0.39 8.33 -0.93
CA THR A 228 -0.92 7.68 -1.00
C THR A 228 -1.64 7.73 0.36
N ASP A 229 -0.94 7.46 1.46
CA ASP A 229 -1.49 7.57 2.81
C ASP A 229 -1.91 9.01 3.13
N LYS A 230 -1.08 10.00 2.75
CA LYS A 230 -1.41 11.42 2.88
C LYS A 230 -2.72 11.76 2.17
N MET A 231 -2.87 11.28 0.94
CA MET A 231 -4.07 11.51 0.13
C MET A 231 -5.31 10.86 0.76
N ASN A 232 -5.18 9.62 1.25
CA ASN A 232 -6.27 8.92 1.92
C ASN A 232 -6.71 9.65 3.20
N LEU A 233 -5.75 10.06 4.05
CA LEU A 233 -6.04 10.85 5.25
C LEU A 233 -6.79 12.15 4.90
N LEU A 234 -6.29 12.89 3.91
CA LEU A 234 -6.94 14.12 3.47
C LEU A 234 -8.35 13.89 2.94
N ARG A 235 -8.57 12.82 2.17
CA ARG A 235 -9.90 12.47 1.68
C ARG A 235 -10.85 12.15 2.83
N ASP A 236 -10.43 11.26 3.74
CA ASP A 236 -11.26 10.78 4.85
C ASP A 236 -11.71 11.94 5.76
N PHE A 237 -10.83 12.94 5.98
CA PHE A 237 -11.18 14.14 6.73
C PHE A 237 -11.94 15.18 5.91
N SER A 238 -11.78 15.22 4.59
CA SER A 238 -12.57 16.12 3.75
C SER A 238 -14.06 15.74 3.66
N ASP A 239 -14.39 14.50 4.03
CA ASP A 239 -15.75 13.95 4.01
C ASP A 239 -16.46 14.06 5.37
N LEU A 240 -15.72 14.36 6.46
CA LEU A 240 -16.26 14.73 7.78
C LEU A 240 -16.99 16.07 7.75
#